data_AF-A0A2Z4IEI7-F1
#
_entry.id   AF-A0A2Z4IEI7-F1
#
_cell.length_a   1.000
_cell.length_b   1.000
_cell.length_c   1.000
_cell.angle_alpha   90.00
_cell.angle_beta   90.00
_cell.angle_gamma   90.00
#
_symmetry.space_group_name_H-M   'P 1'
#
loop_
_entity.id
_entity.type
_entity.pdbx_description
1 polymer ?
#
loop_
_entity_poly.entity_id
_entity_poly.type
_entity_poly.pdbx_seq_one_letter_code
_entity_poly.pdbx_strand_id
1 'polypeptide(L)' 'MYFKVIEIDFIEESGGEIQAYEFKWNPNAKVKRPNSFLKAYPESTFQIIHQGNFERFLMED' A
#
# COMPACT_ATOMS: atom_id res chain seq x y z
N MET A 1 10.28 -3.51 -20.76
CA MET A 1 10.54 -3.44 -19.29
C MET A 1 9.49 -4.31 -18.60
N TYR A 2 9.90 -5.42 -17.99
CA TYR A 2 9.00 -6.30 -17.23
C TYR A 2 9.02 -5.88 -15.76
N PHE A 3 7.85 -5.62 -15.18
CA PHE A 3 7.73 -5.34 -13.75
C PHE A 3 7.44 -6.65 -13.03
N LYS A 4 8.25 -6.96 -12.00
CA LYS A 4 7.98 -8.09 -11.11
C LYS A 4 6.66 -7.83 -10.37
N VAL A 5 5.77 -8.82 -10.33
CA VAL A 5 4.64 -8.83 -9.39
C VAL A 5 5.23 -9.02 -8.00
N ILE A 6 4.89 -8.11 -7.10
CA ILE A 6 5.28 -8.19 -5.69
C ILE A 6 4.00 -8.34 -4.88
N GLU A 7 4.14 -9.02 -3.74
CA GLU A 7 3.07 -9.17 -2.76
C GLU A 7 2.68 -7.80 -2.18
N ILE A 8 1.43 -7.71 -1.74
CA ILE A 8 0.87 -6.58 -1.00
C ILE A 8 0.31 -7.16 0.29
N ASP A 9 0.71 -6.61 1.44
CA ASP A 9 0.33 -7.16 2.76
C ASP A 9 -1.18 -7.07 3.00
N PHE A 10 -1.81 -5.96 2.60
CA PHE A 10 -3.24 -5.72 2.79
C PHE A 10 -3.82 -4.85 1.69
N ILE A 11 -5.05 -5.17 1.29
CA ILE A 11 -5.84 -4.39 0.33
C ILE A 11 -7.23 -4.20 0.93
N GLU A 12 -7.71 -2.97 0.85
CA GLU A 12 -9.09 -2.60 1.15
C GLU A 12 -9.77 -2.08 -0.11
N GLU A 13 -11.07 -2.37 -0.26
CA GLU A 13 -11.89 -1.85 -1.34
C GLU A 13 -13.18 -1.27 -0.76
N SER A 14 -13.50 -0.05 -1.17
CA SER A 14 -14.75 0.63 -0.82
C SER A 14 -15.17 1.54 -1.95
N GLY A 15 -16.42 1.46 -2.38
CA GLY A 15 -16.97 2.33 -3.43
C GLY A 15 -16.28 2.20 -4.79
N GLY A 16 -15.59 1.10 -5.07
CA GLY A 16 -14.79 0.91 -6.28
C GLY A 16 -13.37 1.49 -6.22
N GLU A 17 -12.97 2.07 -5.08
CA GLU A 17 -11.61 2.52 -4.82
C GLU A 17 -10.81 1.42 -4.14
N ILE A 18 -9.61 1.15 -4.67
CA ILE A 18 -8.70 0.12 -4.13
C ILE A 18 -7.55 0.79 -3.41
N GLN A 19 -7.34 0.43 -2.15
CA GLN A 19 -6.27 0.97 -1.32
C GLN A 19 -5.35 -0.17 -0.90
N ALA A 20 -4.07 -0.06 -1.24
CA ALA A 20 -3.06 -1.05 -0.88
C ALA A 20 -2.16 -0.54 0.23
N TYR A 21 -1.78 -1.43 1.13
CA TYR A 21 -0.99 -1.11 2.31
C TYR A 21 0.18 -2.08 2.46
N GLU A 22 1.31 -1.53 2.88
CA GLU A 22 2.49 -2.28 3.31
C GLU A 22 2.80 -1.92 4.75
N PHE A 23 2.95 -2.92 5.62
CA PHE A 23 3.27 -2.68 7.02
C PHE A 23 4.77 -2.78 7.27
N LYS A 24 5.31 -1.78 7.98
CA LYS A 24 6.70 -1.75 8.43
C LYS A 24 6.78 -1.24 9.86
N TRP A 25 7.45 -1.97 10.73
CA TRP A 25 7.71 -1.49 12.09
C TRP A 25 8.63 -0.26 12.10
N ASN A 26 9.78 -0.35 11.41
CA ASN A 26 10.72 0.75 11.30
C ASN A 26 10.27 1.74 10.21
N PRO A 27 10.04 3.02 10.52
CA PRO A 27 9.65 4.04 9.53
C PRO A 27 10.71 4.26 8.43
N ASN A 28 11.97 3.89 8.68
CA ASN A 28 13.07 3.98 7.71
C ASN A 28 13.31 2.67 6.93
N ALA A 29 12.42 1.68 7.06
CA ALA A 29 12.56 0.43 6.32
C ALA A 29 12.50 0.69 4.81
N LYS A 30 13.33 -0.01 4.03
CA LYS A 30 13.28 0.07 2.57
C LYS A 30 12.00 -0.60 2.10
N VAL A 31 11.18 0.15 1.37
CA VAL A 31 9.96 -0.35 0.73
C VAL A 31 10.13 -0.35 -0.79
N LYS A 32 9.69 -1.43 -1.42
CA LYS A 32 9.60 -1.51 -2.89
C LYS A 32 8.20 -1.09 -3.30
N ARG A 33 8.10 -0.07 -4.14
CA ARG A 33 6.80 0.35 -4.71
C ARG A 33 6.26 -0.74 -5.65
N PRO A 34 5.00 -1.20 -5.50
CA PRO A 34 4.40 -2.25 -6.33
C PRO A 34 3.98 -1.70 -7.71
N ASN A 35 4.96 -1.37 -8.55
CA ASN A 35 4.70 -0.73 -9.85
C ASN A 35 3.84 -1.57 -10.80
N SER A 36 3.93 -2.90 -10.73
CA SER A 36 3.08 -3.80 -11.53
C SER A 36 1.60 -3.70 -11.12
N PHE A 37 1.32 -3.65 -9.81
CA PHE A 37 -0.02 -3.46 -9.26
C PHE A 37 -0.58 -2.09 -9.61
N LEU A 38 0.16 -1.01 -9.34
CA LEU A 38 -0.28 0.36 -9.64
C LEU A 38 -0.52 0.60 -11.13
N LYS A 39 0.14 -0.18 -12.00
CA LYS A 39 -0.13 -0.15 -13.45
C LYS A 39 -1.39 -0.92 -13.83
N ALA A 40 -1.66 -2.04 -13.16
CA ALA A 40 -2.85 -2.85 -13.39
C ALA A 40 -4.13 -2.19 -12.84
N TYR A 41 -3.99 -1.42 -11.75
CA TYR A 41 -5.05 -0.69 -11.07
C TYR A 41 -4.65 0.79 -10.94
N PRO A 42 -4.77 1.60 -12.01
CA PRO A 42 -4.26 2.98 -12.04
C PRO A 42 -4.88 3.91 -11.00
N GLU A 43 -6.15 3.65 -10.63
CA GLU A 43 -6.89 4.43 -9.63
C GLU A 43 -6.61 3.96 -8.19
N SER A 44 -5.78 2.93 -8.00
CA SER A 44 -5.44 2.44 -6.67
C SER A 44 -4.38 3.29 -5.97
N THR A 45 -4.41 3.30 -4.64
CA THR A 45 -3.36 3.93 -3.82
C THR A 45 -2.42 2.90 -3.21
N PHE A 46 -1.24 3.33 -2.79
CA PHE A 46 -0.29 2.51 -2.04
C PHE A 46 0.30 3.31 -0.88
N GLN A 47 0.06 2.85 0.34
CA GLN A 47 0.49 3.51 1.58
C GLN A 47 1.40 2.60 2.41
N ILE A 48 2.35 3.21 3.12
CA ILE A 48 3.24 2.50 4.04
C ILE A 48 2.78 2.85 5.46
N ILE A 49 2.37 1.83 6.21
CA ILE A 49 1.93 1.98 7.58
C ILE A 49 3.05 1.54 8.53
N HIS A 50 3.35 2.39 9.50
CA HIS A 50 4.40 2.23 10.47
C HIS A 50 4.04 2.87 11.82
N GLN A 51 4.89 2.70 12.82
CA GLN A 51 4.62 3.18 14.19
C GLN A 51 4.30 4.68 14.29
N GLY A 52 4.78 5.52 13.37
CA GLY A 52 4.50 6.96 13.36
C GLY A 52 3.19 7.37 12.66
N ASN A 53 2.46 6.46 12.02
CA ASN A 53 1.22 6.80 11.30
C ASN A 53 0.10 5.75 11.41
N PHE A 54 0.30 4.65 12.16
CA PHE A 54 -0.72 3.60 12.29
C PHE A 54 -2.02 4.10 12.93
N GLU A 55 -1.96 5.06 13.86
CA GLU A 55 -3.18 5.62 14.47
C GLU A 55 -4.05 6.31 13.42
N ARG A 56 -3.44 7.03 12.47
CA ARG A 56 -4.16 7.64 11.36
C ARG A 56 -4.83 6.57 10.50
N PHE A 57 -4.11 5.50 10.19
CA PHE A 57 -4.66 4.36 9.44
C PHE A 57 -5.87 3.73 10.14
N LEU A 58 -5.87 3.63 11.48
CA LEU A 58 -6.99 3.07 12.24
C LEU A 58 -8.18 4.03 12.42
N MET A 59 -7.98 5.32 12.15
CA MET A 59 -9.01 6.36 12.27
C MET A 59 -9.56 6.80 10.90
N GLU A 60 -9.10 6.18 9.81
CA GLU A 60 -9.74 6.34 8.50
C GLU A 60 -11.11 5.64 8.55
N ASP A 61 -12.16 6.36 8.12
CA ASP A 61 -13.58 5.92 8.12
C ASP A 61 -13.92 5.10 6.86
#